data_AF-A0A354X7D4-F1
#
_entry.id   AF-A0A354X7D4-F1
#
_cell.length_a   1.000
_cell.length_b   1.000
_cell.length_c   1.000
_cell.angle_alpha   90.00
_cell.angle_beta   90.00
_cell.angle_gamma   90.00
#
_symmetry.space_group_name_H-M   'P 1'
#
loop_
_entity.id
_entity.type
_entity.pdbx_description
1 polymer ?
#
loop_
_entity_poly.entity_id
_entity_poly.type
_entity_poly.pdbx_seq_one_letter_code
_entity_poly.pdbx_strand_id
1 'polypeptide(L)'
;VMEELNNQEKALTELFAGSVHTEYFIHAVSLTPDEKNITRKVVARFSEKLGPLDKDNLAGAPLYLSLESKTPKVDLSLSEKDRDRLEKKLTEGLVYNIPGKALLTIELNERKQSLDVDVVQYGTQDVLVKKMFDNFKQPIKVIFYPELGAIKQIIQ
;
A
#
# COMPACT_ATOMS: atom_id res chain seq x y z
N VAL A 1 44.02 -21.93 -10.46
CA VAL A 1 44.88 -22.71 -9.53
C VAL A 1 44.71 -22.25 -8.09
N MET A 2 44.94 -20.98 -7.75
CA MET A 2 44.75 -20.49 -6.36
C MET A 2 43.28 -20.48 -5.89
N GLU A 3 42.35 -20.20 -6.79
CA GLU A 3 40.91 -20.22 -6.49
C GLU A 3 40.40 -21.65 -6.18
N GLU A 4 40.91 -22.66 -6.90
CA GLU A 4 40.64 -24.08 -6.65
C GLU A 4 41.10 -24.54 -5.27
N LEU A 5 42.29 -24.10 -4.84
CA LEU A 5 42.85 -24.40 -3.52
C LEU A 5 42.03 -23.76 -2.40
N ASN A 6 41.64 -22.49 -2.57
CA ASN A 6 40.76 -21.81 -1.62
C ASN A 6 39.39 -22.50 -1.50
N ASN A 7 38.82 -22.97 -2.60
CA ASN A 7 37.54 -23.67 -2.58
C ASN A 7 37.65 -25.03 -1.87
N GLN A 8 38.76 -25.75 -2.04
CA GLN A 8 39.02 -27.02 -1.34
C GLN A 8 39.24 -26.81 0.17
N GLU A 9 40.02 -25.80 0.56
CA GLU A 9 40.23 -25.45 1.97
C GLU A 9 38.93 -25.04 2.65
N LYS A 10 38.11 -24.24 1.96
CA LYS A 10 36.79 -23.84 2.44
C LYS A 10 35.85 -25.04 2.62
N ALA A 11 35.76 -25.94 1.63
CA ALA A 11 34.92 -27.13 1.71
C ALA A 11 35.34 -28.08 2.83
N LEU A 12 36.66 -28.27 3.04
CA LEU A 12 37.18 -29.06 4.15
C LEU A 12 36.85 -28.42 5.49
N THR A 13 36.96 -27.10 5.60
CA THR A 13 36.63 -26.36 6.83
C THR A 13 35.14 -26.45 7.16
N GLU A 14 34.27 -26.34 6.14
CA GLU A 14 32.81 -26.47 6.29
C GLU A 14 32.39 -27.87 6.76
N LEU A 15 33.11 -28.94 6.40
CA LEU A 15 32.85 -30.30 6.88
C LEU A 15 33.08 -30.47 8.39
N PHE A 16 33.97 -29.67 8.99
CA PHE A 16 34.30 -29.75 10.42
C PHE A 16 33.61 -28.67 11.26
N ALA A 17 33.51 -27.44 10.77
CA ALA A 17 32.94 -26.31 11.50
C ALA A 17 31.44 -26.07 11.20
N GLY A 18 30.91 -26.71 10.16
CA GLY A 18 29.61 -26.40 9.58
C GLY A 18 29.66 -25.21 8.62
N SER A 19 28.61 -25.06 7.81
CA SER A 19 28.47 -23.99 6.82
C SER A 19 27.33 -23.04 7.19
N VAL A 20 27.52 -21.74 7.04
CA VAL A 20 26.45 -20.73 7.18
C VAL A 20 25.98 -20.29 5.81
N HIS A 21 24.68 -20.46 5.54
CA HIS A 21 24.05 -20.02 4.30
C HIS A 21 23.10 -18.87 4.59
N THR A 22 23.18 -17.81 3.79
CA THR A 22 22.28 -16.66 3.86
C THR A 22 21.37 -16.69 2.64
N GLU A 23 20.07 -16.76 2.87
CA GLU A 23 19.05 -16.76 1.82
C GLU A 23 18.23 -15.47 1.88
N TYR A 24 17.82 -14.99 0.71
CA TYR A 24 16.97 -13.81 0.56
C TYR A 24 15.59 -14.24 0.07
N PHE A 25 14.55 -13.78 0.75
CA PHE A 25 13.17 -14.10 0.42
C PHE A 25 12.40 -12.83 0.05
N ILE A 26 11.52 -12.94 -0.93
CA ILE A 26 10.51 -11.93 -1.24
C ILE A 26 9.17 -12.51 -0.81
N HIS A 27 8.51 -11.84 0.13
CA HIS A 27 7.19 -12.22 0.62
C HIS A 27 6.20 -11.09 0.37
N ALA A 28 5.15 -11.38 -0.40
CA ALA A 28 4.12 -10.40 -0.75
C ALA A 28 2.94 -10.54 0.20
N VAL A 29 2.55 -9.44 0.85
CA VAL A 29 1.39 -9.40 1.72
C VAL A 29 0.35 -8.45 1.14
N SER A 30 -0.88 -8.92 1.01
CA SER A 30 -2.01 -8.10 0.59
C SER A 30 -2.79 -7.62 1.80
N LEU A 31 -3.07 -6.32 1.83
CA LEU A 31 -3.88 -5.68 2.86
C LEU A 31 -4.90 -4.80 2.16
N THR A 32 -6.18 -5.00 2.47
CA THR A 32 -7.25 -4.06 2.12
C THR A 32 -7.37 -3.04 3.25
N PRO A 33 -7.10 -1.75 2.99
CA PRO A 33 -7.36 -0.69 3.95
C PRO A 33 -8.88 -0.56 4.13
N ASP A 34 -9.34 -0.58 5.38
CA ASP A 34 -10.69 -0.15 5.70
C ASP A 34 -10.72 1.38 5.81
N GLU A 35 -11.91 1.97 5.89
CA GLU A 35 -12.01 3.42 6.11
C GLU A 35 -11.37 3.87 7.44
N LYS A 36 -11.10 2.98 8.39
CA LYS A 36 -10.52 3.30 9.70
C LYS A 36 -9.01 3.08 9.71
N ASN A 37 -8.31 3.86 10.54
CA ASN A 37 -6.89 3.66 10.79
C ASN A 37 -6.61 2.25 11.28
N ILE A 38 -5.54 1.65 10.77
CA ILE A 38 -5.06 0.33 11.19
C ILE A 38 -3.90 0.56 12.13
N THR A 39 -4.00 0.06 13.36
CA THR A 39 -2.93 0.21 14.36
C THR A 39 -2.33 -1.16 14.66
N ARG A 40 -1.03 -1.32 14.39
CA ARG A 40 -0.21 -2.49 14.74
C ARG A 40 -0.85 -3.85 14.38
N LYS A 41 -1.36 -3.99 13.16
CA LYS A 41 -1.90 -5.26 12.66
C LYS A 41 -0.74 -6.20 12.32
N VAL A 42 -0.79 -7.45 12.81
CA VAL A 42 0.19 -8.48 12.42
C VAL A 42 -0.15 -8.95 11.01
N VAL A 43 0.77 -8.73 10.07
CA VAL A 43 0.57 -9.06 8.65
C VAL A 43 1.38 -10.26 8.20
N ALA A 44 2.52 -10.52 8.85
CA ALA A 44 3.36 -11.69 8.65
C ALA A 44 4.23 -11.90 9.89
N ARG A 45 5.02 -12.97 9.90
CA ARG A 45 6.07 -13.20 10.89
C ARG A 45 7.38 -13.53 10.21
N PHE A 46 8.49 -13.31 10.91
CA PHE A 46 9.82 -13.67 10.42
C PHE A 46 10.60 -14.42 11.50
N SER A 47 11.21 -15.53 11.08
CA SER A 47 12.08 -16.36 11.90
C SER A 47 13.46 -16.38 11.28
N GLU A 48 14.51 -16.18 12.05
CA GLU A 48 15.89 -16.25 11.55
C GLU A 48 16.25 -17.66 11.03
N LYS A 49 15.57 -18.70 11.53
CA LYS A 49 15.81 -20.10 11.16
C LYS A 49 14.88 -20.61 10.06
N LEU A 50 13.60 -20.19 10.11
CA LEU A 50 12.56 -20.67 9.20
C LEU A 50 12.24 -19.69 8.07
N GLY A 51 12.76 -18.46 8.13
CA GLY A 51 12.49 -17.41 7.16
C GLY A 51 11.12 -16.73 7.36
N PRO A 52 10.48 -16.25 6.27
CA PRO A 52 9.17 -15.62 6.34
C PRO A 52 8.08 -16.66 6.67
N LEU A 53 7.20 -16.30 7.59
CA LEU A 53 6.11 -17.13 8.09
C LEU A 53 4.78 -16.38 7.98
N ASP A 54 3.70 -17.14 7.91
CA ASP A 54 2.34 -16.59 7.93
C ASP A 54 2.03 -15.93 9.29
N LYS A 55 1.07 -14.99 9.28
CA LYS A 55 0.59 -14.27 10.47
C LYS A 55 0.07 -15.18 11.58
N ASP A 56 -0.33 -16.42 11.26
CA ASP A 56 -0.92 -17.36 12.22
C ASP A 56 0.14 -18.30 12.83
N ASN A 57 1.31 -18.43 12.20
CA ASN A 57 2.39 -19.28 12.72
C ASN A 57 3.14 -18.54 13.84
N LEU A 58 3.11 -19.06 15.06
CA LEU A 58 3.72 -18.40 16.23
C LEU A 58 5.26 -18.56 16.30
N ALA A 59 5.88 -19.30 15.37
CA ALA A 59 7.31 -19.63 15.38
C ALA A 59 8.22 -18.50 14.82
N GLY A 60 7.90 -17.23 15.06
CA GLY A 60 8.68 -16.09 14.58
C GLY A 60 8.25 -14.75 15.17
N ALA A 61 9.07 -13.72 14.93
CA ALA A 61 8.80 -12.36 15.36
C ALA A 61 7.69 -11.72 14.50
N PRO A 62 6.71 -11.04 15.11
CA PRO A 62 5.62 -10.39 14.38
C PRO A 62 6.10 -9.19 13.58
N LEU A 63 5.68 -9.14 12.30
CA LEU A 63 5.75 -7.97 11.45
C LEU A 63 4.45 -7.19 11.63
N TYR A 64 4.56 -6.01 12.23
CA TYR A 64 3.43 -5.12 12.44
C TYR A 64 3.32 -4.11 11.30
N LEU A 65 2.09 -3.86 10.88
CA LEU A 65 1.73 -2.81 9.94
C LEU A 65 0.72 -1.86 10.61
N SER A 66 1.05 -0.58 10.60
CA SER A 66 0.15 0.50 10.97
C SER A 66 -0.08 1.39 9.75
N LEU A 67 -1.32 1.83 9.55
CA LEU A 67 -1.72 2.73 8.48
C LEU A 67 -2.59 3.83 9.08
N GLU A 68 -2.06 5.05 9.13
CA GLU A 68 -2.71 6.20 9.75
C GLU A 68 -3.07 7.24 8.70
N SER A 69 -4.36 7.57 8.57
CA SER A 69 -4.80 8.67 7.70
C SER A 69 -4.33 10.02 8.23
N LYS A 70 -3.67 10.80 7.36
CA LYS A 70 -3.38 12.22 7.57
C LYS A 70 -4.48 13.12 7.01
N THR A 71 -5.37 12.57 6.18
CA THR A 71 -6.52 13.32 5.66
C THR A 71 -7.61 13.37 6.75
N PRO A 72 -7.99 14.57 7.22
CA PRO A 72 -9.06 14.69 8.20
C PRO A 72 -10.35 14.19 7.56
N LYS A 73 -10.93 13.15 8.16
CA LYS A 73 -12.27 12.71 7.78
C LYS A 73 -13.25 13.82 8.13
N VAL A 74 -13.87 14.37 7.11
CA VAL A 74 -15.10 15.11 7.32
C VAL A 74 -16.16 14.04 7.56
N ASP A 75 -16.40 13.70 8.83
CA ASP A 75 -17.60 12.97 9.24
C ASP A 75 -18.79 13.89 8.96
N LEU A 76 -19.16 14.01 7.69
CA LEU A 76 -20.47 14.48 7.32
C LEU A 76 -21.40 13.35 7.73
N SER A 77 -21.96 13.47 8.94
CA SER A 77 -23.25 12.87 9.26
C SER A 77 -24.27 13.44 8.27
N LEU A 78 -24.22 12.95 7.02
CA LEU A 78 -25.06 13.42 5.93
C LEU A 78 -26.49 13.05 6.28
N SER A 79 -27.36 14.06 6.38
CA SER A 79 -28.79 13.81 6.45
C SER A 79 -29.24 13.06 5.18
N GLU A 80 -30.35 12.33 5.24
CA GLU A 80 -30.87 11.58 4.08
C GLU A 80 -30.98 12.45 2.81
N LYS A 81 -31.29 13.75 2.96
CA LYS A 81 -31.34 14.72 1.86
C LYS A 81 -29.98 15.03 1.23
N ASP A 82 -28.92 15.00 2.02
CA ASP A 82 -27.56 15.27 1.52
C ASP A 82 -26.97 14.04 0.83
N ARG A 83 -27.37 12.83 1.25
CA ARG A 83 -27.06 11.57 0.56
C ARG A 83 -27.72 11.52 -0.81
N ASP A 84 -29.02 11.82 -0.89
CA ASP A 84 -29.75 11.88 -2.17
C ASP A 84 -29.16 12.92 -3.13
N ARG A 85 -28.68 14.06 -2.62
CA ARG A 85 -27.99 15.08 -3.42
C ARG A 85 -26.62 14.62 -3.89
N LEU A 86 -25.87 13.90 -3.06
CA LEU A 86 -24.58 13.35 -3.42
C LEU A 86 -24.73 12.25 -4.49
N GLU A 87 -25.71 11.36 -4.31
CA GLU A 87 -26.02 10.29 -5.28
C GLU A 87 -26.47 10.86 -6.63
N LYS A 88 -27.33 11.88 -6.63
CA LYS A 88 -27.70 12.57 -7.87
C LYS A 88 -26.49 13.20 -8.56
N LYS A 89 -25.62 13.88 -7.80
CA LYS A 89 -24.36 14.43 -8.34
C LYS A 89 -23.46 13.34 -8.92
N LEU A 90 -23.27 12.22 -8.22
CA LEU A 90 -22.48 11.08 -8.66
C LEU A 90 -23.04 10.43 -9.95
N THR A 91 -24.35 10.57 -10.20
CA THR A 91 -25.00 10.02 -11.39
C THR A 91 -24.94 10.96 -12.61
N GLU A 92 -24.73 12.27 -12.40
CA GLU A 92 -24.80 13.29 -13.45
C GLU A 92 -23.50 13.51 -14.25
N GLY A 93 -22.43 12.75 -13.97
CA GLY A 93 -21.14 12.94 -14.63
C GLY A 93 -20.14 11.81 -14.46
N LEU A 94 -18.87 12.09 -14.79
CA LEU A 94 -17.77 11.13 -14.65
C LEU A 94 -17.18 11.23 -13.24
N VAL A 95 -17.37 10.18 -12.44
CA VAL A 95 -16.86 10.09 -11.07
C VAL A 95 -15.37 9.78 -11.06
N TYR A 96 -14.61 10.48 -10.23
CA TYR A 96 -13.21 10.21 -9.97
C TYR A 96 -12.91 10.23 -8.48
N ASN A 97 -11.84 9.53 -8.08
CA ASN A 97 -11.41 9.47 -6.70
C ASN A 97 -10.39 10.57 -6.41
N ILE A 98 -10.44 11.12 -5.21
CA ILE A 98 -9.43 12.00 -4.64
C ILE A 98 -8.80 11.23 -3.47
N PRO A 99 -7.66 10.54 -3.67
CA PRO A 99 -7.03 9.74 -2.63
C PRO A 99 -6.63 10.58 -1.41
N GLY A 100 -6.81 10.00 -0.22
CA GLY A 100 -6.30 10.58 1.02
C GLY A 100 -4.82 10.24 1.22
N LYS A 101 -4.10 11.05 2.01
CA LYS A 101 -2.71 10.75 2.39
C LYS A 101 -2.69 9.95 3.68
N ALA A 102 -1.86 8.92 3.73
CA ALA A 102 -1.66 8.11 4.92
C ALA A 102 -0.19 7.82 5.18
N LEU A 103 0.15 7.64 6.45
CA LEU A 103 1.44 7.13 6.88
C LEU A 103 1.35 5.62 7.03
N LEU A 104 2.03 4.89 6.16
CA LEU A 104 2.26 3.46 6.31
C LEU A 104 3.51 3.26 7.15
N THR A 105 3.38 2.52 8.25
CA THR A 105 4.49 2.17 9.13
C THR A 105 4.60 0.66 9.25
N ILE A 106 5.79 0.14 8.99
CA ILE A 106 6.13 -1.28 9.13
C ILE A 106 7.15 -1.42 10.26
N GLU A 107 6.88 -2.33 11.20
CA GLU A 107 7.74 -2.58 12.36
C GLU A 107 8.06 -4.07 12.49
N LEU A 108 9.35 -4.39 12.61
CA LEU A 108 9.86 -5.73 12.89
C LEU A 108 10.93 -5.63 13.98
N ASN A 109 10.65 -6.19 15.16
CA ASN A 109 11.49 -6.04 16.34
C ASN A 109 11.77 -4.54 16.63
N GLU A 110 13.03 -4.12 16.64
CA GLU A 110 13.46 -2.74 16.85
C GLU A 110 13.51 -1.91 15.55
N ARG A 111 13.33 -2.54 14.39
CA ARG A 111 13.39 -1.87 13.10
C ARG A 111 12.01 -1.32 12.74
N LYS A 112 11.96 -0.04 12.41
CA LYS A 112 10.75 0.66 11.98
C LYS A 112 11.03 1.45 10.71
N GLN A 113 10.12 1.36 9.75
CA GLN A 113 10.16 2.16 8.53
C GLN A 113 8.79 2.77 8.30
N SER A 114 8.76 4.05 7.92
CA SER A 114 7.55 4.77 7.58
C SER A 114 7.62 5.31 6.16
N LEU A 115 6.49 5.26 5.46
CA LEU A 115 6.32 5.73 4.08
C LEU A 115 5.00 6.49 3.96
N ASP A 116 5.02 7.63 3.31
CA ASP A 116 3.79 8.34 2.94
C ASP A 116 3.20 7.71 1.67
N VAL A 117 1.94 7.32 1.74
CA VAL A 117 1.21 6.64 0.67
C VAL A 117 -0.14 7.31 0.42
N ASP A 118 -0.60 7.27 -0.83
CA ASP A 118 -1.94 7.74 -1.20
C ASP A 118 -2.92 6.54 -1.14
N VAL A 119 -3.99 6.67 -0.35
CA VAL A 119 -4.97 5.62 -0.06
C VAL A 119 -6.37 6.12 -0.43
N VAL A 120 -7.03 5.43 -1.36
CA VAL A 120 -8.34 5.82 -1.89
C VAL A 120 -9.42 5.81 -0.82
N GLN A 121 -9.39 4.84 0.10
CA GLN A 121 -10.39 4.64 1.16
C GLN A 121 -10.41 5.77 2.22
N TYR A 122 -9.33 6.53 2.33
CA TYR A 122 -9.28 7.73 3.18
C TYR A 122 -9.61 9.02 2.43
N GLY A 123 -9.83 8.91 1.13
CA GLY A 123 -10.14 9.99 0.23
C GLY A 123 -11.63 10.31 0.14
N THR A 124 -11.97 11.10 -0.88
CA THR A 124 -13.36 11.40 -1.26
C THR A 124 -13.56 11.13 -2.75
N GLN A 125 -14.82 11.12 -3.18
CA GLN A 125 -15.19 11.04 -4.60
C GLN A 125 -15.73 12.39 -5.06
N ASP A 126 -15.42 12.75 -6.29
CA ASP A 126 -15.90 13.97 -6.92
C ASP A 126 -16.29 13.69 -8.39
N VAL A 127 -16.99 14.63 -9.02
CA VAL A 127 -17.67 14.41 -10.30
C VAL A 127 -17.31 15.49 -11.30
N LEU A 128 -16.83 15.06 -12.46
CA LEU A 128 -16.73 15.90 -13.63
C LEU A 128 -18.09 16.00 -14.32
N VAL A 129 -18.77 17.12 -14.12
CA VAL A 129 -20.06 17.44 -14.75
C VAL A 129 -19.90 17.74 -16.25
N LYS A 130 -20.92 17.38 -17.04
CA LYS A 130 -20.95 17.56 -18.50
C LYS A 130 -20.58 18.97 -18.97
N LYS A 131 -20.98 20.00 -18.22
CA LYS A 131 -20.65 21.42 -18.50
C LYS A 131 -19.15 21.71 -18.56
N MET A 132 -18.32 20.96 -17.83
CA MET A 132 -16.87 21.11 -17.90
C MET A 132 -16.29 20.62 -19.24
N PHE A 133 -17.04 19.82 -19.99
CA PHE A 133 -16.67 19.31 -21.31
C PHE A 133 -17.24 20.12 -22.47
N ASP A 134 -18.07 21.14 -22.20
CA ASP A 134 -18.77 21.94 -23.22
C ASP A 134 -17.88 23.01 -23.90
N ASN A 135 -16.55 22.80 -23.95
CA ASN A 135 -15.64 23.70 -24.65
C ASN A 135 -15.50 23.30 -26.13
N PHE A 136 -16.18 24.02 -27.01
CA PHE A 136 -16.26 23.70 -28.45
C PHE A 136 -14.96 24.00 -29.25
N LYS A 137 -13.91 24.54 -28.62
CA LYS A 137 -12.68 24.94 -29.31
C LYS A 137 -11.68 23.79 -29.46
N GLN A 138 -11.58 22.89 -28.47
CA GLN A 138 -10.66 21.74 -28.49
C GLN A 138 -11.26 20.57 -27.70
N PRO A 139 -10.98 19.31 -28.11
CA PRO A 139 -11.46 18.14 -27.40
C PRO A 139 -10.75 18.00 -26.05
N ILE A 140 -11.53 18.01 -24.97
CA ILE A 140 -11.01 17.84 -23.61
C ILE A 140 -10.66 16.37 -23.38
N LYS A 141 -9.43 16.10 -22.92
CA LYS A 141 -8.96 14.75 -22.58
C LYS A 141 -8.65 14.68 -21.09
N VAL A 142 -9.14 13.65 -20.42
CA VAL A 142 -8.85 13.37 -19.01
C VAL A 142 -8.07 12.08 -18.91
N ILE A 143 -6.93 12.12 -18.22
CA ILE A 143 -6.06 10.98 -17.98
C ILE A 143 -6.16 10.63 -16.50
N PHE A 144 -6.41 9.36 -16.21
CA PHE A 144 -6.54 8.85 -14.84
C PHE A 144 -5.35 7.98 -14.45
N TYR A 145 -5.08 7.91 -13.15
CA TYR A 145 -4.25 6.86 -12.56
C TYR A 145 -5.10 5.59 -12.44
N PRO A 146 -4.74 4.47 -13.11
CA PRO A 146 -5.57 3.27 -13.11
C PRO A 146 -5.68 2.63 -11.71
N GLU A 147 -4.65 2.75 -10.87
CA GLU A 147 -4.63 2.14 -9.54
C GLU A 147 -5.41 2.94 -8.49
N LEU A 148 -5.48 4.26 -8.65
CA LEU A 148 -6.13 5.15 -7.68
C LEU A 148 -7.51 5.62 -8.14
N GLY A 149 -7.80 5.57 -9.45
CA GLY A 149 -8.96 6.23 -10.05
C GLY A 149 -8.92 7.76 -9.94
N ALA A 150 -7.73 8.32 -9.67
CA ALA A 150 -7.52 9.75 -9.51
C ALA A 150 -7.18 10.42 -10.83
N ILE A 151 -7.53 11.70 -10.98
CA ILE A 151 -7.15 12.47 -12.17
C ILE A 151 -5.64 12.72 -12.14
N LYS A 152 -4.96 12.27 -13.19
CA LYS A 152 -3.55 12.57 -13.46
C LYS A 152 -3.40 13.91 -14.16
N GLN A 153 -4.17 14.12 -15.23
CA GLN A 153 -4.07 15.32 -16.05
C GLN A 153 -5.37 15.58 -16.80
N ILE A 154 -5.71 16.85 -16.96
CA ILE A 154 -6.76 17.33 -17.86
C ILE A 154 -6.07 18.17 -18.94
N ILE A 155 -6.33 17.85 -20.21
CA ILE A 155 -5.84 18.58 -21.39
C ILE A 155 -7.06 19.28 -21.99
N GLN A 156 -6.99 20.62 -22.10
CA GLN A 156 -8.07 21.50 -22.58
C GLN A 156 -7.57 22.43 -23.68
#